data_AF-A0A1C6T333-F1
#
_entry.id   AF-A0A1C6T333-F1
#
_cell.length_a   1.000
_cell.length_b   1.000
_cell.length_c   1.000
_cell.angle_alpha   90.00
_cell.angle_beta   90.00
_cell.angle_gamma   90.00
#
_symmetry.space_group_name_H-M   'P 1'
#
loop_
_entity.id
_entity.type
_entity.pdbx_description
1 polymer ?
#
loop_
_entity_poly.entity_id
_entity_poly.type
_entity_poly.pdbx_seq_one_letter_code
_entity_poly.pdbx_strand_id
1 'polypeptide(L)' 'MTIARHAIVSALRRRGQHTRADWVERELPEQVDTTRHAGLLATLRLDPTELAGPIDR' A
#
# COMPACT_ATOMS: atom_id res chain seq x y z
N MET A 1 2.84 10.76 6.56
CA MET A 1 3.75 10.13 5.57
C MET A 1 2.88 9.64 4.42
N THR A 2 3.21 9.98 3.17
CA THR A 2 2.41 9.63 2.00
C THR A 2 3.15 8.61 1.15
N ILE A 3 2.45 7.56 0.75
CA ILE A 3 2.97 6.50 -0.12
C ILE A 3 2.15 6.53 -1.39
N ALA A 4 2.81 6.41 -2.53
CA ALA A 4 2.11 6.31 -3.79
C ALA A 4 1.40 4.95 -3.91
N ARG A 5 0.14 4.95 -4.33
CA ARG A 5 -0.68 3.73 -4.46
C ARG A 5 0.01 2.65 -5.28
N HIS A 6 0.68 3.02 -6.36
CA HIS A 6 1.39 2.08 -7.23
C HIS A 6 2.48 1.30 -6.48
N ALA A 7 3.12 1.88 -5.47
CA ALA A 7 4.11 1.20 -4.63
C ALA A 7 3.43 0.11 -3.78
N ILE A 8 2.22 0.41 -3.28
CA ILE A 8 1.38 -0.53 -2.53
C ILE A 8 0.91 -1.69 -3.40
N VAL A 9 0.37 -1.37 -4.58
CA VAL A 9 -0.03 -2.37 -5.59
C VAL A 9 1.15 -3.26 -5.95
N SER A 10 2.32 -2.67 -6.22
CA SER A 10 3.53 -3.44 -6.56
C SER A 10 3.98 -4.37 -5.44
N ALA A 11 3.97 -3.90 -4.18
CA ALA A 11 4.30 -4.74 -3.03
C ALA A 11 3.31 -5.90 -2.84
N LEU A 12 2.01 -5.65 -3.04
CA LEU A 12 0.96 -6.68 -2.98
C LEU A 12 1.13 -7.71 -4.09
N ARG A 13 1.40 -7.28 -5.33
CA ARG A 13 1.64 -8.18 -6.46
C ARG A 13 2.88 -9.05 -6.21
N ARG A 14 3.98 -8.48 -5.69
CA ARG A 14 5.20 -9.25 -5.31
C ARG A 14 4.94 -10.34 -4.26
N ARG A 15 3.94 -10.14 -3.39
CA ARG A 15 3.51 -11.13 -2.39
C ARG A 15 2.51 -12.16 -2.93
N GLY A 16 2.17 -12.10 -4.22
CA GLY A 16 1.13 -12.93 -4.83
C GLY A 16 -0.30 -12.49 -4.49
N GLN A 17 -0.47 -11.32 -3.86
CA GLN A 17 -1.77 -10.80 -3.45
C GLN A 17 -2.41 -9.94 -4.55
N HIS A 18 -2.53 -10.49 -5.75
CA HIS A 18 -3.04 -9.78 -6.94
C HIS A 18 -4.44 -9.18 -6.70
N THR A 19 -5.38 -9.96 -6.16
CA THR A 19 -6.75 -9.50 -5.86
C THR A 19 -6.78 -8.28 -4.93
N ARG A 20 -5.89 -8.23 -3.93
CA ARG A 20 -5.77 -7.06 -3.05
C ARG A 20 -5.14 -5.88 -3.77
N ALA A 21 -4.17 -6.14 -4.66
CA ALA A 21 -3.53 -5.11 -5.46
C ALA A 21 -4.55 -4.39 -6.36
N ASP A 22 -5.40 -5.13 -7.07
CA ASP A 22 -6.44 -4.56 -7.93
C ASP A 22 -7.52 -3.81 -7.12
N TRP A 23 -7.87 -4.30 -5.93
CA TRP A 23 -8.78 -3.58 -5.01
C TRP A 23 -8.16 -2.25 -4.56
N VAL A 24 -6.90 -2.27 -4.12
CA VAL A 24 -6.16 -1.06 -3.69
C VAL A 24 -6.05 -0.08 -4.84
N GLU A 25 -5.77 -0.54 -6.05
CA GLU A 25 -5.65 0.32 -7.23
C GLU A 25 -6.95 1.10 -7.54
N ARG A 26 -8.10 0.50 -7.26
CA ARG A 26 -9.42 1.10 -7.49
C ARG A 26 -9.94 1.93 -6.33
N GLU A 27 -9.68 1.50 -5.10
CA GLU A 27 -10.27 2.11 -3.90
C GLU A 27 -9.39 3.21 -3.31
N LEU A 28 -8.07 3.11 -3.46
CA LEU A 28 -7.16 4.09 -2.89
C LEU A 28 -6.86 5.24 -3.88
N PRO A 29 -6.74 6.48 -3.37
CA PRO A 29 -6.27 7.61 -4.17
C PRO A 29 -4.80 7.43 -4.55
N GLU A 30 -4.32 8.23 -5.50
CA GLU A 30 -2.96 8.12 -6.04
C GLU A 30 -1.88 8.27 -4.96
N GLN A 31 -2.15 9.14 -3.98
CA GLN A 31 -1.35 9.30 -2.77
C GLN A 31 -2.14 8.81 -1.55
N VAL A 32 -1.61 7.79 -0.90
CA VAL A 32 -2.17 7.22 0.32
C VAL A 32 -1.44 7.79 1.51
N ASP A 33 -2.13 8.62 2.27
CA ASP A 33 -1.63 9.11 3.55
C ASP A 33 -1.75 7.99 4.59
N THR A 34 -0.63 7.40 4.99
CA THR A 34 -0.60 6.28 5.94
C THR A 34 -1.03 6.67 7.33
N THR A 35 -0.92 7.95 7.66
CA THR A 35 -1.32 8.55 8.94
C THR A 35 -2.83 8.79 8.99
N ARG A 36 -3.43 9.33 7.92
CA ARG A 36 -4.90 9.51 7.83
C ARG A 36 -5.65 8.22 7.55
N HIS A 37 -5.07 7.30 6.77
CA HIS A 37 -5.69 6.05 6.38
C HIS A 37 -5.19 4.85 7.20
N ALA A 38 -4.62 5.09 8.39
CA ALA A 38 -4.08 4.04 9.26
C ALA A 38 -5.11 2.93 9.54
N GLY A 39 -6.37 3.28 9.84
CA GLY A 39 -7.43 2.29 10.08
C GLY A 39 -7.80 1.46 8.84
N LEU A 40 -7.74 2.08 7.66
CA LEU A 40 -8.03 1.40 6.39
C LEU A 40 -6.88 0.48 5.99
N LEU A 41 -5.64 0.92 6.18
CA LEU A 41 -4.44 0.09 6.00
C LEU A 41 -4.40 -1.10 6.98
N ALA A 42 -4.77 -0.87 8.24
CA ALA A 42 -4.89 -1.92 9.24
C ALA A 42 -5.93 -2.98 8.84
N THR A 43 -7.07 -2.55 8.27
CA THR A 43 -8.11 -3.44 7.74
C THR A 43 -7.57 -4.29 6.58
N LEU A 44 -6.69 -3.71 5.76
CA LEU A 44 -6.04 -4.41 4.65
C LEU A 44 -4.86 -5.29 5.09
N ARG A 45 -4.49 -5.26 6.39
CA ARG A 45 -3.24 -5.84 6.92
C ARG A 45 -2.03 -5.42 6.09
N LEU A 46 -2.04 -4.16 5.65
CA LEU A 46 -0.95 -3.53 4.94
C LEU A 46 -0.13 -2.73 5.94
N ASP A 47 1.03 -3.28 6.30
CA ASP A 47 1.98 -2.57 7.14
C ASP A 47 2.69 -1.50 6.30
N PRO A 48 2.53 -0.20 6.62
CA PRO A 48 3.24 0.86 5.92
C PRO A 48 4.76 0.73 6.06
N THR A 49 5.23 0.05 7.11
CA THR A 49 6.62 -0.32 7.33
C THR A 49 7.13 -1.34 6.31
N GLU A 50 6.27 -2.20 5.78
CA GLU A 50 6.61 -3.15 4.71
C GLU A 50 6.50 -2.52 3.31
N LEU A 51 5.73 -1.44 3.20
CA LEU A 51 5.62 -0.60 2.01
C LEU A 51 6.80 0.39 1.88
N ALA A 52 7.34 0.81 3.02
CA ALA A 52 8.68 1.36 3.13
C ALA A 52 9.73 0.25 2.92
N GLY A 53 9.64 -0.47 1.80
CA GLY A 53 10.75 -1.28 1.30
C GLY A 53 11.99 -0.37 1.19
N PRO A 54 13.19 -0.92 1.42
CA PRO A 54 14.39 -0.15 1.75
C PRO A 54 14.52 0.99 0.75
N ILE A 55 14.69 2.19 1.29
CA ILE A 55 15.22 3.35 0.58
C ILE A 55 16.46 2.83 -0.15
N ASP A 56 16.30 2.50 -1.44
CA ASP A 56 17.36 1.95 -2.26
C ASP A 56 18.42 3.05 -2.36
N ARG A 57 19.63 2.70 -1.93
CA ARG A 57 20.70 3.60 -1.56
C ARG A 57 21.61 3.88 -2.74
#